data_AF-A0A8A3PAS1-F1
#
_entry.id   AF-A0A8A3PAS1-F1
#
_cell.length_a   1.000
_cell.length_b   1.000
_cell.length_c   1.000
_cell.angle_alpha   90.00
_cell.angle_beta   90.00
_cell.angle_gamma   90.00
#
_symmetry.space_group_name_H-M   'P 1'
#
loop_
_entity.id
_entity.type
_entity.pdbx_description
1 polymer ?
#
loop_
_entity_poly.entity_id
_entity_poly.type
_entity_poly.pdbx_seq_one_letter_code
_entity_poly.pdbx_strand_id
1 'polypeptide(L)'
;MPSGKATATVNGRMVAETDNWEVVEGNVYFPPSSVKQAMLSKTDHKTELNNAAWYYATPFEKAKNIKDYVAFYKNVVDVKAEEK
;
A
#
# COMPACT_ATOMS: atom_id res chain seq x y z
N MET A 1 -5.25 8.80 15.72
CA MET A 1 -5.41 7.69 14.77
C MET A 1 -6.47 8.14 13.77
N PRO A 2 -6.21 8.14 12.46
CA PRO A 2 -7.23 8.45 11.48
C PRO A 2 -8.36 7.41 11.60
N SER A 3 -9.60 7.85 11.74
CA SER A 3 -10.81 7.02 11.96
C SER A 3 -11.47 6.58 10.65
N GLY A 4 -10.69 6.40 9.60
CA GLY A 4 -11.21 6.23 8.24
C GLY A 4 -10.91 4.90 7.59
N LYS A 5 -11.00 4.84 6.25
CA LYS A 5 -10.67 3.65 5.46
C LYS A 5 -9.81 4.02 4.26
N ALA A 6 -8.73 3.28 4.07
CA ALA A 6 -7.86 3.37 2.91
C ALA A 6 -8.01 2.15 2.01
N THR A 7 -8.24 2.40 0.72
CA THR A 7 -8.33 1.36 -0.32
C THR A 7 -7.36 1.67 -1.45
N ALA A 8 -6.75 0.62 -1.99
CA ALA A 8 -5.84 0.70 -3.11
C ALA A 8 -6.38 -0.15 -4.26
N THR A 9 -6.61 0.48 -5.41
CA THR A 9 -7.20 -0.15 -6.59
C THR A 9 -6.24 -0.03 -7.78
N VAL A 10 -5.89 -1.16 -8.40
CA VAL A 10 -5.02 -1.21 -9.58
C VAL A 10 -5.86 -1.67 -10.76
N ASN A 11 -5.98 -0.84 -11.80
CA ASN A 11 -6.76 -1.18 -13.01
C ASN A 11 -8.20 -1.67 -12.69
N GLY A 12 -8.86 -1.05 -11.71
CA GLY A 12 -10.21 -1.45 -11.27
C GLY A 12 -10.27 -2.69 -10.35
N ARG A 13 -9.14 -3.28 -9.97
CA ARG A 13 -9.05 -4.40 -9.02
C ARG A 13 -8.52 -3.91 -7.68
N MET A 14 -9.27 -4.16 -6.60
CA MET A 14 -8.83 -3.82 -5.25
C MET A 14 -7.69 -4.74 -4.80
N VAL A 15 -6.52 -4.16 -4.56
CA VAL A 15 -5.29 -4.88 -4.18
C VAL A 15 -4.96 -4.74 -2.69
N ALA A 16 -5.44 -3.69 -2.03
CA ALA A 16 -5.26 -3.50 -0.60
C ALA A 16 -6.43 -2.73 0.00
N GLU A 17 -6.76 -3.07 1.25
CA GLU A 17 -7.80 -2.43 2.03
C GLU A 17 -7.40 -2.43 3.50
N THR A 18 -7.37 -1.25 4.12
CA THR A 18 -7.04 -1.12 5.54
C THR A 18 -7.80 0.04 6.18
N ASP A 19 -8.21 -0.13 7.42
CA ASP A 19 -8.77 0.94 8.25
C ASP A 19 -7.69 1.68 9.06
N ASN A 20 -6.45 1.16 9.04
CA ASN A 20 -5.32 1.75 9.76
C ASN A 20 -4.13 1.90 8.82
N TRP A 21 -3.93 3.11 8.30
CA TRP A 21 -2.78 3.49 7.49
C TRP A 21 -1.96 4.55 8.20
N GLU A 22 -0.68 4.65 7.83
CA GLU A 22 0.19 5.73 8.27
C GLU A 22 0.57 6.60 7.09
N VAL A 23 0.57 7.92 7.26
CA VAL A 23 1.01 8.86 6.23
C VAL A 23 2.40 9.36 6.60
N VAL A 24 3.40 9.01 5.80
CA VAL A 24 4.79 9.47 6.00
C VAL A 24 5.24 10.19 4.74
N GLU A 25 5.62 11.46 4.91
CA GLU A 25 6.09 12.33 3.82
C GLU A 25 5.10 12.42 2.63
N GLY A 26 3.79 12.42 2.93
CA GLY A 26 2.73 12.49 1.91
C GLY A 26 2.42 11.16 1.18
N ASN A 27 3.10 10.07 1.58
CA ASN A 27 2.85 8.72 1.10
C ASN A 27 2.01 7.94 2.11
N VAL A 28 1.06 7.17 1.60
CA VAL A 28 0.16 6.35 2.41
C VAL A 28 0.74 4.94 2.50
N TYR A 29 1.00 4.50 3.72
CA TYR A 29 1.57 3.20 4.04
C TYR A 29 0.48 2.28 4.57
N PHE A 30 0.35 1.13 3.92
CA PHE A 30 -0.59 0.08 4.26
C PHE A 30 0.12 -1.03 5.02
N PRO A 31 -0.50 -1.59 6.07
CA PRO A 31 0.07 -2.74 6.76
C PRO A 31 0.07 -3.95 5.81
N PRO A 32 1.11 -4.80 5.86
CA PRO A 32 1.24 -5.92 4.94
C PRO A 32 0.10 -6.94 5.07
N SER A 33 -0.51 -7.05 6.26
CA SER A 33 -1.70 -7.89 6.50
C SER A 33 -2.93 -7.47 5.70
N SER A 34 -3.03 -6.18 5.34
CA SER A 34 -4.12 -5.61 4.56
C SER A 34 -3.85 -5.61 3.06
N VAL A 35 -2.61 -5.86 2.66
CA VAL A 35 -2.19 -5.88 1.26
C VAL A 35 -2.24 -7.30 0.74
N LYS A 36 -2.93 -7.52 -0.39
CA LYS A 36 -2.91 -8.81 -1.08
C LYS A 36 -1.57 -8.99 -1.75
N GLN A 37 -0.56 -9.45 -1.00
CA GLN A 37 0.76 -9.83 -1.54
C GLN A 37 0.65 -10.89 -2.65
N ALA A 38 -0.41 -11.70 -2.64
CA ALA A 38 -0.73 -12.63 -3.72
C ALA A 38 -1.01 -11.92 -5.07
N MET A 39 -1.50 -10.67 -5.06
CA MET A 39 -1.64 -9.84 -6.27
C MET A 39 -0.33 -9.17 -6.68
N LEU A 40 0.62 -9.01 -5.75
CA LEU A 40 1.98 -8.54 -6.02
C LEU A 40 2.89 -9.69 -6.48
N SER A 41 2.53 -10.94 -6.18
CA SER A 41 3.26 -12.15 -6.58
C SER A 41 3.01 -12.42 -8.06
N LYS A 42 4.05 -12.14 -8.85
CA LYS A 42 4.17 -12.36 -10.30
C LYS A 42 3.43 -13.61 -10.77
N THR A 43 2.53 -13.45 -11.73
CA THR A 43 2.12 -14.56 -12.60
C THR A 43 3.13 -14.69 -13.74
N ASP A 44 3.61 -15.92 -13.97
CA ASP A 44 4.75 -16.32 -14.83
C ASP A 44 4.70 -15.93 -16.32
N HIS A 45 3.63 -15.29 -16.81
CA HIS A 45 3.57 -14.81 -18.19
C HIS A 45 3.03 -13.38 -18.24
N LYS A 46 3.96 -12.43 -18.39
CA LYS A 46 3.76 -10.96 -18.53
C LYS A 46 3.32 -10.25 -17.24
N THR A 47 4.30 -9.89 -16.41
CA THR A 47 4.07 -9.05 -15.23
C THR A 47 3.89 -7.59 -15.66
N GLU A 48 2.65 -7.18 -15.93
CA GLU A 48 2.27 -5.79 -16.21
C GLU A 48 1.98 -4.98 -14.92
N LEU A 49 2.33 -5.49 -13.73
CA LEU A 49 2.40 -4.67 -12.52
C LEU A 49 3.70 -3.85 -12.51
N ASN A 50 3.77 -2.86 -13.40
CA ASN A 50 4.81 -1.85 -13.52
C ASN A 50 5.04 -1.09 -12.20
N ASN A 51 5.88 -1.60 -11.28
CA ASN A 51 6.28 -0.85 -10.08
C ASN A 51 5.08 -0.26 -9.32
N ALA A 52 4.02 -1.02 -9.11
CA ALA A 52 2.78 -0.48 -8.51
C ALA A 52 2.92 -0.24 -7.00
N ALA A 53 3.81 -0.97 -6.34
CA ALA A 53 4.00 -0.92 -4.90
C ALA A 53 5.50 -0.98 -4.54
N TRP A 54 5.86 -0.37 -3.43
CA TRP A 54 7.19 -0.39 -2.83
C TRP A 54 7.05 -0.47 -1.31
N TYR A 55 8.03 -1.06 -0.63
CA TYR A 55 7.98 -1.23 0.82
C TYR A 55 9.33 -0.86 1.45
N TYR A 56 9.30 -0.36 2.70
CA TYR A 56 10.51 -0.07 3.46
C TYR A 56 10.89 -1.28 4.32
N ALA A 57 11.92 -2.02 3.90
CA ALA A 57 12.47 -3.15 4.66
C ALA A 57 13.18 -2.70 5.96
N THR A 58 13.81 -1.52 5.93
CA THR A 58 14.50 -0.91 7.07
C THR A 58 13.92 0.48 7.35
N PRO A 59 12.89 0.59 8.20
CA PRO A 59 12.37 1.89 8.60
C PRO A 59 13.36 2.64 9.49
N PHE A 60 13.40 3.97 9.35
CA PHE A 60 14.11 4.85 10.28
C PHE A 60 13.53 4.75 11.70
N GLU A 61 14.30 5.13 12.72
CA GLU A 61 13.89 4.98 14.13
C GLU A 61 12.57 5.69 14.47
N LYS A 62 12.25 6.79 13.77
CA LYS A 62 10.98 7.52 13.90
C LYS A 62 9.77 6.77 13.33
N ALA A 63 10.01 5.75 12.52
CA ALA A 63 9.03 5.02 11.74
C ALA A 63 9.10 3.50 12.01
N LYS A 64 9.64 3.09 13.17
CA LYS A 64 9.70 1.67 13.59
C LYS A 64 8.35 0.96 13.52
N ASN A 65 7.24 1.70 13.65
CA ASN A 65 5.88 1.16 13.59
C ASN A 65 5.42 0.82 12.17
N ILE A 66 6.02 1.40 11.12
CA ILE A 66 5.72 1.08 9.71
C ILE A 66 6.67 0.03 9.12
N LYS A 67 7.34 -0.74 9.98
CA LYS A 67 8.17 -1.85 9.52
C LYS A 67 7.32 -2.80 8.69
N ASP A 68 7.78 -3.08 7.47
CA ASP A 68 7.10 -3.96 6.51
C ASP A 68 5.84 -3.37 5.87
N TYR A 69 5.58 -2.07 6.04
CA TYR A 69 4.44 -1.43 5.38
C TYR A 69 4.72 -1.22 3.90
N VAL A 70 3.65 -1.33 3.12
CA VAL A 70 3.67 -1.21 1.67
C VAL A 70 3.03 0.10 1.28
N ALA A 71 3.75 0.90 0.52
CA ALA A 71 3.25 2.10 -0.14
C ALA A 71 2.98 1.80 -1.61
N PHE A 72 1.98 2.48 -2.17
CA PHE A 72 1.60 2.34 -3.57
C PHE A 72 1.88 3.62 -4.34
N TYR A 73 2.31 3.48 -5.59
CA TYR A 73 2.51 4.63 -6.46
C TYR A 73 1.16 5.14 -6.96
N LYS A 74 0.83 6.39 -6.61
CA LYS A 74 -0.41 7.07 -7.03
C LYS A 74 -0.56 7.17 -8.57
N ASN A 75 0.53 7.02 -9.33
CA ASN A 75 0.50 7.00 -10.80
C ASN A 75 -0.01 5.68 -11.40
N VAL A 76 0.05 4.59 -10.63
CA VAL A 76 -0.31 3.23 -11.09
C VAL A 76 -1.50 2.67 -10.30
N VAL A 77 -1.63 3.11 -9.05
CA VAL A 77 -2.61 2.63 -8.09
C VAL A 77 -3.46 3.80 -7.62
N ASP A 78 -4.77 3.65 -7.76
CA ASP A 78 -5.73 4.60 -7.21
C ASP A 78 -5.83 4.33 -5.70
N VAL A 79 -5.19 5.19 -4.92
CA VAL A 79 -5.20 5.13 -3.45
C VAL A 79 -6.20 6.15 -2.93
N LYS A 80 -7.28 5.65 -2.32
CA LYS A 80 -8.29 6.47 -1.66
C LYS A 80 -8.22 6.25 -0.16
N ALA A 81 -7.81 7.27 0.58
CA ALA A 81 -7.85 7.29 2.03
C ALA A 81 -8.91 8.32 2.45
N GLU A 82 -10.05 7.84 2.93
CA GLU A 82 -11.12 8.69 3.45
C GLU A 82 -11.06 8.66 4.97
N GLU A 83 -10.76 9.80 5.59
CA GLU A 83 -10.87 9.99 7.04
C GLU A 83 -12.34 10.24 7.39
N LYS A 84 -12.90 9.47 8.35
CA LYS A 84 -14.29 9.61 8.80
C LYS A 84 -14.37 10.39 10.10
#